data_AF-A0A1F4A2T2-F1
#
_entry.id   AF-A0A1F4A2T2-F1
#
_cell.length_a   1.000
_cell.length_b   1.000
_cell.length_c   1.000
_cell.angle_alpha   90.00
_cell.angle_beta   90.00
_cell.angle_gamma   90.00
#
_symmetry.space_group_name_H-M   'P 1'
#
loop_
_entity.id
_entity.type
_entity.pdbx_description
1 polymer ?
#
loop_
_entity_poly.entity_id
_entity_poly.type
_entity_poly.pdbx_seq_one_letter_code
_entity_poly.pdbx_strand_id
1 'polypeptide(L)'
;MQNVVVAKPYRFFPPSRGTFWAALLLRCVPFYLRKYYGVARVTCRGVERLRASIAAGHGIVIAPNHCRPCDPMVIAVLAGQVRRYFYTMASWHLFMQNRFQAWLLQRAGVFSVHREGSDRTSLNHATELLAEAGRMMLIFPEGVISRNNDRLNYLMEGAAIMARGAARQRAAQSPPGRVVIHPIAIRYFFDGDIEDAVTPVLEAIEARMAWRPQRELPLVERALKVGSAMLALKEIEYFGEAQRGAVGERVERLVDRLLCPLEDEWAQGRHAGGVVRRVKGLRKAILAEMAGCNLSEAEQDRREQQLADMTLAQQLAFYPAGYFEPEPTAERILETVERFEEDTTDVARVHAPMRAVVDVGEAIEVSPEEQREADGDPVMVKVREQMKAMLAASLAEVHPSATMK
;
A
#
# COMPACT_ATOMS: atom_id res chain seq x y z
N MET A 1 11.04 -7.47 -13.29
CA MET A 1 11.88 -6.41 -12.65
C MET A 1 11.41 -5.05 -13.14
N GLN A 2 10.64 -4.31 -12.34
CA GLN A 2 10.23 -2.95 -12.71
C GLN A 2 11.50 -2.08 -12.78
N ASN A 3 11.77 -1.48 -13.94
CA ASN A 3 12.81 -0.47 -14.10
C ASN A 3 12.39 0.79 -13.32
N VAL A 4 12.62 0.80 -12.01
CA VAL A 4 12.19 1.87 -11.09
C VAL A 4 13.18 3.04 -11.04
N VAL A 5 14.35 2.93 -11.66
CA VAL A 5 15.33 4.03 -11.71
C VAL A 5 15.32 4.66 -13.08
N VAL A 6 14.45 5.66 -13.28
CA VAL A 6 14.58 6.52 -14.46
C VAL A 6 15.72 7.49 -14.21
N ALA A 7 16.81 7.36 -14.97
CA ALA A 7 18.01 8.19 -14.92
C ALA A 7 17.80 9.69 -15.29
N LYS A 8 16.56 10.18 -15.31
CA LYS A 8 16.26 11.59 -15.61
C LYS A 8 16.19 12.38 -14.30
N PRO A 9 16.58 13.67 -14.31
CA PRO A 9 16.48 14.52 -13.13
C PRO A 9 15.01 14.73 -12.76
N TYR A 10 14.71 14.59 -11.46
CA TYR A 10 13.37 14.77 -10.93
C TYR A 10 12.79 16.15 -11.29
N ARG A 11 11.56 16.16 -11.82
CA ARG A 11 10.79 17.37 -12.06
C ARG A 11 9.44 17.27 -11.35
N PHE A 12 9.15 18.23 -10.48
CA PHE A 12 7.87 18.30 -9.79
C PHE A 12 6.72 18.59 -10.75
N PHE A 13 5.65 17.79 -10.66
CA PHE A 13 4.37 17.97 -11.35
C PHE A 13 3.30 18.37 -10.31
N PRO A 14 2.86 19.65 -10.30
CA PRO A 14 1.82 20.09 -9.37
C PRO A 14 0.43 19.55 -9.76
N PRO A 15 -0.52 19.45 -8.82
CA PRO A 15 -1.87 19.02 -9.14
C PRO A 15 -2.68 20.17 -9.76
N SER A 16 -3.72 19.84 -10.51
CA SER A 16 -4.71 20.83 -10.94
C SER A 16 -5.58 21.24 -9.75
N ARG A 17 -5.72 22.55 -9.54
CA ARG A 17 -6.57 23.12 -8.47
C ARG A 17 -8.07 23.00 -8.78
N GLY A 18 -8.45 22.97 -10.06
CA GLY A 18 -9.84 22.90 -10.49
C GLY A 18 -10.48 21.54 -10.20
N THR A 19 -11.79 21.55 -9.91
CA THR A 19 -12.55 20.34 -9.56
C THR A 19 -13.38 19.76 -10.70
N PHE A 20 -13.54 20.50 -11.81
CA PHE A 20 -14.33 20.08 -12.96
C PHE A 20 -13.93 18.69 -13.49
N TRP A 21 -12.63 18.47 -13.71
CA TRP A 21 -12.14 17.19 -14.23
C TRP A 21 -12.20 16.08 -13.19
N ALA A 22 -11.90 16.38 -11.92
CA ALA A 22 -12.10 15.41 -10.84
C ALA A 22 -13.57 14.95 -10.75
N ALA A 23 -14.52 15.87 -10.92
CA ALA A 23 -15.96 15.58 -10.95
C ALA A 23 -16.37 14.72 -12.15
N LEU A 24 -15.78 14.98 -13.33
CA LEU A 24 -16.04 14.21 -14.53
C LEU A 24 -15.48 12.78 -14.42
N LEU A 25 -14.22 12.66 -14.00
CA LEU A 25 -13.55 11.36 -13.84
C LEU A 25 -14.27 10.49 -12.81
N LEU A 26 -14.78 11.08 -11.74
CA LEU A 26 -15.50 10.36 -10.70
C LEU A 26 -16.76 9.63 -11.23
N ARG A 27 -17.42 10.15 -12.28
CA ARG A 27 -18.55 9.46 -12.91
C ARG A 27 -18.13 8.14 -13.57
N CYS A 28 -16.89 8.05 -14.03
CA CYS A 28 -16.34 6.85 -14.67
C CYS A 28 -15.74 5.86 -13.67
N VAL A 29 -15.46 6.27 -12.43
CA VAL A 29 -14.78 5.44 -11.42
C VAL A 29 -15.49 4.11 -11.14
N PRO A 30 -16.82 4.05 -10.90
CA PRO A 30 -17.49 2.78 -10.64
C PRO A 30 -17.39 1.79 -11.82
N PHE A 31 -17.53 2.28 -13.05
CA PHE A 31 -17.35 1.45 -14.25
C PHE A 31 -15.91 0.97 -14.38
N TYR A 32 -14.95 1.86 -14.15
CA TYR A 32 -13.53 1.54 -14.20
C TYR A 32 -13.13 0.48 -13.16
N LEU A 33 -13.59 0.64 -11.91
CA LEU A 33 -13.43 -0.32 -10.82
C LEU A 33 -13.98 -1.70 -11.18
N ARG A 34 -15.20 -1.77 -11.72
CA ARG A 34 -15.82 -3.04 -12.14
C ARG A 34 -15.07 -3.69 -13.30
N LYS A 35 -14.69 -2.92 -14.31
CA LYS A 35 -14.08 -3.45 -15.55
C LYS A 35 -12.63 -3.91 -15.35
N TYR A 36 -11.83 -3.12 -14.63
CA TYR A 36 -10.38 -3.35 -14.55
C TYR A 36 -9.93 -3.95 -13.23
N TYR A 37 -10.78 -3.97 -12.20
CA TYR A 37 -10.43 -4.50 -10.89
C TYR A 37 -11.50 -5.43 -10.32
N GLY A 38 -12.57 -5.75 -11.05
CA GLY A 38 -13.62 -6.67 -10.58
C GLY A 38 -14.46 -6.14 -9.41
N VAL A 39 -14.21 -4.91 -8.93
CA VAL A 39 -14.91 -4.28 -7.81
C VAL A 39 -16.28 -3.79 -8.30
N ALA A 40 -17.30 -4.62 -8.11
CA ALA A 40 -18.66 -4.39 -8.56
C ALA A 40 -19.43 -3.42 -7.66
N ARG A 41 -19.09 -3.35 -6.37
CA ARG A 41 -19.78 -2.48 -5.39
C ARG A 41 -18.79 -1.84 -4.42
N VAL A 42 -19.03 -0.57 -4.10
CA VAL A 42 -18.33 0.14 -3.00
C VAL A 42 -19.38 0.68 -2.04
N THR A 43 -19.30 0.30 -0.77
CA THR A 43 -20.17 0.78 0.31
C THR A 43 -19.35 1.64 1.26
N CYS A 44 -19.84 2.81 1.66
CA CYS A 44 -19.15 3.69 2.60
C CYS A 44 -19.99 3.87 3.87
N ARG A 45 -19.34 3.83 5.03
CA ARG A 45 -19.93 3.95 6.36
C ARG A 45 -19.17 5.01 7.16
N GLY A 46 -19.79 5.59 8.18
CA GLY A 46 -19.18 6.68 8.95
C GLY A 46 -19.05 7.99 8.16
N VAL A 47 -19.74 8.11 7.03
CA VAL A 47 -19.57 9.22 6.06
C VAL A 47 -19.91 10.58 6.69
N GLU A 48 -20.83 10.59 7.65
CA GLU A 48 -21.21 11.74 8.46
C GLU A 48 -20.05 12.34 9.26
N ARG A 49 -19.11 11.52 9.76
CA ARG A 49 -17.91 11.99 10.47
C ARG A 49 -17.04 12.85 9.56
N LEU A 50 -16.84 12.41 8.32
CA LEU A 50 -16.09 13.15 7.32
C LEU A 50 -16.85 14.43 6.89
N ARG A 51 -18.17 14.35 6.73
CA ARG A 51 -19.01 15.53 6.43
C ARG A 51 -18.95 16.58 7.54
N ALA A 52 -18.90 16.18 8.81
CA ALA A 52 -18.78 17.09 9.95
C ALA A 52 -17.47 17.90 9.87
N SER A 53 -16.34 17.23 9.61
CA SER A 53 -15.04 17.90 9.43
C SER A 53 -15.02 18.82 8.21
N ILE A 54 -15.68 18.44 7.11
CA ILE A 54 -15.82 19.30 5.92
C ILE A 54 -16.66 20.54 6.24
N ALA A 55 -17.77 20.39 6.95
CA ALA A 55 -18.65 21.49 7.35
C ALA A 55 -17.96 22.45 8.33
N ALA A 56 -17.12 21.93 9.22
CA ALA A 56 -16.29 22.72 10.13
C ALA A 56 -15.11 23.44 9.42
N GLY A 57 -14.90 23.20 8.13
CA GLY A 57 -13.83 23.83 7.36
C GLY A 57 -12.43 23.38 7.79
N HIS A 58 -12.28 22.18 8.36
CA HIS A 58 -10.98 21.66 8.77
C HIS A 58 -10.11 21.31 7.55
N GLY A 59 -8.78 21.42 7.71
CA GLY A 59 -7.86 20.70 6.85
C GLY A 59 -7.97 19.21 7.15
N ILE A 60 -8.17 18.38 6.12
CA ILE A 60 -8.50 16.96 6.32
C ILE A 60 -7.46 16.08 5.65
N VAL A 61 -6.83 15.20 6.42
CA VAL A 61 -6.10 14.04 5.91
C VAL A 61 -6.99 12.81 5.99
N ILE A 62 -7.08 12.05 4.91
CA ILE A 62 -7.69 10.73 4.86
C ILE A 62 -6.57 9.69 4.81
N ALA A 63 -6.55 8.80 5.80
CA ALA A 63 -5.48 7.83 6.02
C ALA A 63 -6.00 6.37 5.94
N PRO A 64 -6.17 5.80 4.73
CA PRO A 64 -6.61 4.41 4.55
C PRO A 64 -5.47 3.39 4.62
N ASN A 65 -5.82 2.12 4.89
CA ASN A 65 -4.95 0.98 4.58
C ASN A 65 -4.76 0.86 3.05
N HIS A 66 -3.70 0.20 2.62
CA HIS A 66 -3.35 0.06 1.20
C HIS A 66 -3.19 -1.40 0.79
N CYS A 67 -4.33 -2.04 0.53
CA CYS A 67 -4.39 -3.44 0.15
C CYS A 67 -4.24 -3.63 -1.37
N ARG A 68 -4.88 -2.80 -2.21
CA ARG A 68 -4.95 -3.01 -3.66
C ARG A 68 -4.52 -1.76 -4.45
N PRO A 69 -4.00 -1.92 -5.68
CA PRO A 69 -3.67 -0.77 -6.55
C PRO A 69 -4.86 0.15 -6.82
N CYS A 70 -6.09 -0.37 -6.70
CA CYS A 70 -7.31 0.39 -6.93
C CYS A 70 -7.86 1.17 -5.73
N ASP A 71 -7.20 1.13 -4.57
CA ASP A 71 -7.65 1.83 -3.37
C ASP A 71 -7.88 3.35 -3.58
N PRO A 72 -7.04 4.10 -4.35
CA PRO A 72 -7.31 5.51 -4.63
C PRO A 72 -8.66 5.73 -5.34
N MET A 73 -9.06 4.79 -6.20
CA MET A 73 -10.34 4.83 -6.92
C MET A 73 -11.49 4.44 -6.00
N VAL A 74 -11.29 3.52 -5.07
CA VAL A 74 -12.28 3.21 -4.02
C VAL A 74 -12.52 4.42 -3.12
N ILE A 75 -11.46 5.13 -2.71
CA ILE A 75 -11.58 6.39 -1.96
C ILE A 75 -12.21 7.51 -2.82
N ALA A 76 -12.02 7.51 -4.14
CA ALA A 76 -12.72 8.44 -5.02
C ALA A 76 -14.25 8.30 -4.93
N VAL A 77 -14.77 7.07 -4.76
CA VAL A 77 -16.21 6.86 -4.52
C VAL A 77 -16.67 7.56 -3.23
N LEU A 78 -15.92 7.40 -2.14
CA LEU A 78 -16.20 8.12 -0.87
C LEU A 78 -16.16 9.64 -1.07
N ALA A 79 -15.15 10.15 -1.77
CA ALA A 79 -15.01 11.58 -2.10
C ALA A 79 -16.24 12.15 -2.83
N GLY A 80 -16.83 11.35 -3.73
CA GLY A 80 -18.08 11.69 -4.41
C GLY A 80 -19.28 11.79 -3.49
N GLN A 81 -19.40 10.85 -2.54
CA GLN A 81 -20.51 10.85 -1.57
C GLN A 81 -20.47 12.03 -0.60
N VAL A 82 -19.27 12.53 -0.26
CA VAL A 82 -19.11 13.74 0.57
C VAL A 82 -18.99 15.02 -0.25
N ARG A 83 -19.03 14.94 -1.58
CA ARG A 83 -18.86 16.07 -2.52
C ARG A 83 -17.62 16.91 -2.22
N ARG A 84 -16.54 16.25 -1.79
CA ARG A 84 -15.24 16.86 -1.54
C ARG A 84 -14.17 15.96 -2.13
N TYR A 85 -13.38 16.49 -3.05
CA TYR A 85 -12.31 15.75 -3.70
C TYR A 85 -11.03 15.78 -2.87
N PHE A 86 -10.05 14.94 -3.20
CA PHE A 86 -8.75 14.90 -2.53
C PHE A 86 -7.59 15.17 -3.48
N TYR A 87 -6.48 15.66 -2.94
CA TYR A 87 -5.16 15.55 -3.55
C TYR A 87 -4.48 14.27 -3.07
N THR A 88 -3.58 13.71 -3.88
CA THR A 88 -2.75 12.57 -3.46
C THR A 88 -1.39 12.63 -4.14
N MET A 89 -0.40 12.03 -3.51
CA MET A 89 0.95 11.90 -4.06
C MET A 89 1.08 10.60 -4.84
N ALA A 90 1.83 10.65 -5.94
CA ALA A 90 2.19 9.46 -6.72
C ALA A 90 3.66 9.52 -7.14
N SER A 91 4.28 8.34 -7.32
CA SER A 91 5.67 8.24 -7.78
C SER A 91 5.86 9.02 -9.09
N TRP A 92 6.92 9.82 -9.17
CA TRP A 92 7.26 10.60 -10.36
C TRP A 92 7.25 9.77 -11.65
N HIS A 93 7.65 8.50 -11.56
CA HIS A 93 7.63 7.52 -12.64
C HIS A 93 6.29 7.43 -13.38
N LEU A 94 5.16 7.58 -12.67
CA LEU A 94 3.82 7.53 -13.27
C LEU A 94 3.53 8.74 -14.17
N PHE A 95 4.20 9.88 -13.96
CA PHE A 95 4.09 11.06 -14.82
C PHE A 95 4.99 10.96 -16.06
N MET A 96 5.92 10.01 -16.09
CA MET A 96 6.86 9.84 -17.19
C MET A 96 6.42 8.82 -18.24
N GLN A 97 5.46 7.96 -17.92
CA GLN A 97 4.97 6.91 -18.82
C GLN A 97 4.45 7.48 -20.14
N ASN A 98 3.57 8.48 -20.10
CA ASN A 98 3.13 9.22 -21.27
C ASN A 98 2.48 10.57 -20.90
N ARG A 99 2.41 11.49 -21.87
CA ARG A 99 1.89 12.86 -21.67
C ARG A 99 0.41 12.90 -21.28
N PHE A 100 -0.40 11.98 -21.81
CA PHE A 100 -1.83 11.93 -21.53
C PHE A 100 -2.10 11.48 -20.09
N GLN A 101 -1.37 10.49 -19.60
CA GLN A 101 -1.44 10.01 -18.22
C GLN A 101 -0.97 11.08 -17.24
N ALA A 102 0.14 11.77 -17.51
CA ALA A 102 0.58 12.89 -16.69
C ALA A 102 -0.50 13.98 -16.59
N TRP A 103 -1.09 14.36 -17.74
CA TRP A 103 -2.20 15.30 -17.80
C TRP A 103 -3.41 14.82 -16.98
N LEU A 104 -3.80 13.55 -17.12
CA LEU A 104 -4.94 12.95 -16.43
C LEU A 104 -4.71 12.93 -14.91
N LEU A 105 -3.53 12.51 -14.46
CA LEU A 105 -3.13 12.48 -13.06
C LEU A 105 -3.22 13.87 -12.42
N GLN A 106 -2.65 14.89 -13.06
CA GLN A 106 -2.75 16.26 -12.56
C GLN A 106 -4.20 16.73 -12.44
N ARG A 107 -5.05 16.44 -13.43
CA ARG A 107 -6.48 16.80 -13.44
C ARG A 107 -7.30 16.04 -12.40
N ALA A 108 -6.90 14.83 -12.04
CA ALA A 108 -7.48 14.08 -10.93
C ALA A 108 -7.10 14.66 -9.54
N GLY A 109 -6.07 15.51 -9.47
CA GLY A 109 -5.53 16.05 -8.22
C GLY A 109 -4.29 15.30 -7.71
N VAL A 110 -3.65 14.52 -8.57
CA VAL A 110 -2.41 13.82 -8.23
C VAL A 110 -1.21 14.72 -8.51
N PHE A 111 -0.23 14.73 -7.61
CA PHE A 111 1.04 15.42 -7.81
C PHE A 111 2.22 14.47 -7.57
N SER A 112 3.36 14.79 -8.19
CA SER A 112 4.52 13.89 -8.15
C SER A 112 5.24 13.97 -6.81
N VAL A 113 5.78 12.82 -6.39
CA VAL A 113 6.78 12.73 -5.33
C VAL A 113 7.97 11.89 -5.80
N HIS A 114 9.18 12.31 -5.43
CA HIS A 114 10.38 11.51 -5.57
C HIS A 114 10.54 10.61 -4.32
N ARG A 115 10.13 9.34 -4.43
CA ARG A 115 10.05 8.40 -3.29
C ARG A 115 11.41 8.07 -2.66
N GLU A 116 12.49 8.20 -3.43
CA GLU A 116 13.82 7.68 -3.12
C GLU A 116 14.80 8.74 -2.59
N GLY A 117 14.32 9.97 -2.40
CA GLY A 117 15.13 11.13 -2.06
C GLY A 117 14.37 12.09 -1.14
N SER A 118 15.06 13.16 -0.71
CA SER A 118 14.47 14.20 0.13
C SER A 118 13.64 15.17 -0.72
N ASP A 119 12.40 14.79 -1.05
CA ASP A 119 11.49 15.65 -1.82
C ASP A 119 10.78 16.68 -0.94
N ARG A 120 11.57 17.63 -0.42
CA ARG A 120 11.06 18.76 0.39
C ARG A 120 10.01 19.57 -0.36
N THR A 121 10.14 19.69 -1.68
CA THR A 121 9.18 20.43 -2.52
C THR A 121 7.80 19.80 -2.47
N SER A 122 7.68 18.48 -2.66
CA SER A 122 6.39 17.80 -2.58
C SER A 122 5.77 17.87 -1.18
N LEU A 123 6.57 17.74 -0.13
CA LEU A 123 6.11 17.77 1.27
C LEU A 123 5.63 19.17 1.68
N ASN A 124 6.38 20.21 1.31
CA ASN A 124 5.97 21.59 1.53
C ASN A 124 4.67 21.89 0.78
N HIS A 125 4.58 21.47 -0.49
CA HIS A 125 3.38 21.66 -1.27
C HIS A 125 2.17 20.91 -0.69
N ALA A 126 2.35 19.67 -0.23
CA ALA A 126 1.30 18.92 0.46
C ALA A 126 0.81 19.64 1.71
N THR A 127 1.73 20.24 2.47
CA THR A 127 1.45 21.02 3.68
C THR A 127 0.64 22.27 3.34
N GLU A 128 1.02 23.02 2.30
CA GLU A 128 0.29 24.19 1.79
C GLU A 128 -1.14 23.81 1.36
N LEU A 129 -1.29 22.77 0.53
CA LEU A 129 -2.60 22.29 0.06
C LEU A 129 -3.52 21.89 1.21
N LEU A 130 -2.96 21.24 2.24
CA LEU A 130 -3.70 20.85 3.43
C LEU A 130 -4.06 22.06 4.31
N ALA A 131 -3.18 23.04 4.40
CA ALA A 131 -3.41 24.30 5.13
C ALA A 131 -4.49 25.16 4.46
N GLU A 132 -4.59 25.14 3.13
CA GLU A 132 -5.67 25.82 2.38
C GLU A 132 -7.05 25.18 2.59
N ALA A 133 -7.11 23.88 2.92
CA ALA A 133 -8.35 23.12 3.14
C ALA A 133 -9.37 23.15 1.98
N GLY A 134 -8.93 23.43 0.74
CA GLY A 134 -9.80 23.42 -0.44
C GLY A 134 -10.25 22.01 -0.86
N ARG A 135 -9.36 21.03 -0.73
CA ARG A 135 -9.58 19.59 -0.98
C ARG A 135 -8.93 18.80 0.16
N MET A 136 -9.40 17.57 0.38
CA MET A 136 -8.81 16.67 1.37
C MET A 136 -7.43 16.19 0.88
N MET A 137 -6.59 15.66 1.76
CA MET A 137 -5.32 15.05 1.42
C MET A 137 -5.41 13.54 1.65
N LEU A 138 -5.30 12.74 0.59
CA LEU A 138 -5.24 11.28 0.68
C LEU A 138 -3.78 10.85 0.84
N ILE A 139 -3.48 10.15 1.92
CA ILE A 139 -2.17 9.56 2.20
C ILE A 139 -2.38 8.13 2.65
N PHE A 140 -1.75 7.17 1.98
CA PHE A 140 -1.71 5.78 2.42
C PHE A 140 -0.54 5.60 3.41
N PRO A 141 -0.76 5.61 4.74
CA PRO A 141 0.31 5.53 5.72
C PRO A 141 1.12 4.22 5.67
N GLU A 142 0.64 3.15 5.05
CA GLU A 142 1.46 1.93 4.85
C GLU A 142 2.63 2.17 3.87
N GLY A 143 2.46 3.09 2.92
CA GLY A 143 3.49 3.45 1.93
C GLY A 143 3.76 2.40 0.84
N VAL A 144 3.15 1.23 0.94
CA VAL A 144 3.28 0.08 0.02
C VAL A 144 1.92 -0.58 -0.15
N ILE A 145 1.71 -1.26 -1.29
CA ILE A 145 0.52 -2.09 -1.52
C ILE A 145 0.85 -3.46 -0.94
N SER A 146 0.13 -3.86 0.10
CA SER A 146 0.47 -5.08 0.84
C SER A 146 -0.28 -6.32 0.37
N ARG A 147 -1.42 -6.14 -0.31
CA ARG A 147 -2.41 -7.19 -0.58
C ARG A 147 -2.90 -7.94 0.66
N ASN A 148 -2.72 -7.36 1.83
CA ASN A 148 -3.26 -7.88 3.08
C ASN A 148 -4.51 -7.08 3.43
N ASN A 149 -5.66 -7.70 3.24
CA ASN A 149 -6.95 -7.02 3.30
C ASN A 149 -7.51 -6.89 4.72
N ASP A 150 -7.09 -7.79 5.61
CA ASP A 150 -7.51 -7.83 7.01
C ASP A 150 -6.36 -7.66 8.02
N ARG A 151 -5.11 -7.49 7.53
CA ARG A 151 -3.93 -7.25 8.36
C ARG A 151 -3.29 -5.91 8.01
N LEU A 152 -3.23 -5.03 9.00
CA LEU A 152 -2.62 -3.71 8.86
C LEU A 152 -1.11 -3.79 9.03
N ASN A 153 -0.35 -3.23 8.08
CA ASN A 153 1.10 -3.08 8.23
C ASN A 153 1.48 -1.94 9.19
N TYR A 154 2.79 -1.79 9.39
CA TYR A 154 3.32 -0.62 10.06
C TYR A 154 2.92 0.66 9.33
N LEU A 155 2.39 1.63 10.09
CA LEU A 155 2.01 2.94 9.58
C LEU A 155 3.18 3.92 9.70
N MET A 156 3.53 4.56 8.59
CA MET A 156 4.53 5.62 8.52
C MET A 156 4.02 6.94 9.11
N GLU A 157 4.96 7.73 9.65
CA GLU A 157 4.68 9.02 10.29
C GLU A 157 4.46 10.19 9.31
N GLY A 158 4.69 9.99 8.01
CA GLY A 158 4.62 11.07 7.01
C GLY A 158 3.28 11.81 7.01
N ALA A 159 2.17 11.12 7.28
CA ALA A 159 0.86 11.73 7.40
C ALA A 159 0.76 12.71 8.58
N ALA A 160 1.26 12.33 9.76
CA ALA A 160 1.25 13.18 10.93
C ALA A 160 2.21 14.38 10.79
N ILE A 161 3.39 14.17 10.18
CA ILE A 161 4.35 15.26 9.92
C ILE A 161 3.72 16.35 9.04
N MET A 162 3.10 15.97 7.91
CA MET A 162 2.42 16.93 7.02
C MET A 162 1.22 17.58 7.69
N ALA A 163 0.41 16.80 8.42
CA ALA A 163 -0.75 17.32 9.13
C ALA A 163 -0.37 18.35 10.20
N ARG A 164 0.72 18.10 10.94
CA ARG A 164 1.25 19.01 11.96
C ARG A 164 1.78 20.31 11.36
N GLY A 165 2.51 20.21 10.23
CA GLY A 165 2.93 21.38 9.46
C GLY A 165 1.75 22.26 9.05
N ALA A 166 0.66 21.64 8.56
CA ALA A 166 -0.54 22.36 8.17
C ALA A 166 -1.31 22.90 9.38
N ALA A 167 -1.33 22.18 10.51
CA ALA A 167 -1.94 22.63 11.76
C ALA A 167 -1.28 23.91 12.28
N ARG A 168 0.06 24.01 12.23
CA ARG A 168 0.79 25.24 12.58
C ARG A 168 0.37 26.42 11.70
N GLN A 169 0.27 26.23 10.39
CA GLN A 169 -0.14 27.29 9.47
C GLN A 169 -1.60 27.72 9.69
N ARG A 170 -2.50 26.77 9.96
CA ARG A 170 -3.93 27.06 10.17
C ARG A 170 -4.23 27.68 11.54
N ALA A 171 -3.49 27.30 12.58
CA ALA A 171 -3.60 27.91 13.90
C ALA A 171 -3.27 29.42 13.89
N ALA A 172 -2.42 29.85 12.95
CA ALA A 172 -2.07 31.27 12.75
C ALA A 172 -3.11 32.07 11.93
N GLN A 173 -4.16 31.44 11.39
CA GLN A 173 -5.22 32.12 10.63
C GLN A 173 -6.20 32.84 11.57
N SER A 174 -7.01 33.75 11.01
CA SER A 174 -8.08 34.46 11.73
C SER A 174 -9.41 34.25 11.01
N PRO A 175 -10.35 33.45 11.55
CA PRO A 175 -10.25 32.68 12.80
C PRO A 175 -9.26 31.49 12.70
N PRO A 176 -8.74 30.97 13.84
CA PRO A 176 -7.84 29.81 13.83
C PRO A 176 -8.51 28.57 13.24
N GLY A 177 -7.86 27.99 12.23
CA GLY A 177 -8.30 26.75 11.60
C GLY A 177 -7.67 25.50 12.24
N ARG A 178 -8.33 24.35 12.10
CA ARG A 178 -7.84 23.05 12.59
C ARG A 178 -7.46 22.11 11.45
N VAL A 179 -6.67 21.09 11.77
CA VAL A 179 -6.37 19.94 10.90
C VAL A 179 -6.76 18.65 11.64
N VAL A 180 -7.43 17.75 10.92
CA VAL A 180 -7.81 16.43 11.43
C VAL A 180 -7.35 15.32 10.50
N ILE A 181 -7.05 14.15 11.06
CA ILE A 181 -6.83 12.91 10.33
C ILE A 181 -8.04 12.01 10.54
N HIS A 182 -8.64 11.54 9.44
CA HIS A 182 -9.63 10.47 9.46
C HIS A 182 -8.94 9.14 9.10
N PRO A 183 -8.84 8.19 10.05
CA PRO A 183 -8.46 6.82 9.75
C PRO A 183 -9.55 6.19 8.86
N ILE A 184 -9.16 5.47 7.82
CA ILE A 184 -10.12 4.74 6.97
C ILE A 184 -9.74 3.27 6.93
N ALA A 185 -10.71 2.37 7.09
CA ALA A 185 -10.52 0.95 6.78
C ALA A 185 -11.22 0.61 5.47
N ILE A 186 -10.46 0.10 4.51
CA ILE A 186 -10.94 -0.51 3.27
C ILE A 186 -10.86 -2.02 3.45
N ARG A 187 -12.01 -2.69 3.37
CA ARG A 187 -12.13 -4.15 3.36
C ARG A 187 -12.77 -4.59 2.04
N TYR A 188 -12.09 -5.45 1.30
CA TYR A 188 -12.62 -6.12 0.12
C TYR A 188 -13.24 -7.45 0.52
N PHE A 189 -14.32 -7.85 -0.13
CA PHE A 189 -14.88 -9.20 0.00
C PHE A 189 -15.02 -9.78 -1.40
N PHE A 190 -14.68 -11.06 -1.52
CA PHE A 190 -14.83 -11.80 -2.76
C PHE A 190 -16.15 -12.56 -2.70
N ASP A 191 -17.10 -12.19 -3.56
CA ASP A 191 -18.44 -12.78 -3.60
C ASP A 191 -18.55 -13.86 -4.71
N GLY A 192 -17.42 -14.31 -5.26
CA GLY A 192 -17.35 -15.37 -6.28
C GLY A 192 -16.98 -16.74 -5.70
N ASP A 193 -16.90 -17.75 -6.58
CA ASP A 193 -16.38 -19.07 -6.22
C ASP A 193 -14.85 -19.04 -6.15
N ILE A 194 -14.31 -19.35 -4.97
CA ILE A 194 -12.86 -19.24 -4.73
C ILE A 194 -12.07 -20.30 -5.51
N GLU A 195 -12.60 -21.51 -5.64
CA GLU A 195 -11.95 -22.62 -6.34
C GLU A 195 -11.83 -22.31 -7.83
N ASP A 196 -12.93 -21.88 -8.45
CA ASP A 196 -12.97 -21.49 -9.86
C ASP A 196 -12.04 -20.31 -10.14
N ALA A 197 -11.96 -19.35 -9.21
CA ALA A 197 -11.15 -18.16 -9.37
C ALA A 197 -9.65 -18.46 -9.36
N VAL A 198 -9.19 -19.31 -8.44
CA VAL A 198 -7.75 -19.52 -8.21
C VAL A 198 -7.19 -20.76 -8.91
N THR A 199 -8.03 -21.73 -9.27
CA THR A 199 -7.56 -22.96 -9.96
C THR A 199 -6.77 -22.68 -11.23
N PRO A 200 -7.23 -21.83 -12.18
CA PRO A 200 -6.45 -21.51 -13.38
C PRO A 200 -5.12 -20.80 -13.08
N VAL A 201 -5.04 -20.11 -11.94
CA VAL A 201 -3.81 -19.44 -11.48
C VAL A 201 -2.82 -20.46 -10.95
N LEU A 202 -3.26 -21.33 -10.04
CA LEU A 202 -2.43 -22.39 -9.49
C LEU A 202 -1.93 -23.34 -10.58
N GLU A 203 -2.75 -23.71 -11.56
CA GLU A 203 -2.31 -24.56 -12.70
C GLU A 203 -1.23 -23.89 -13.54
N ALA A 204 -1.35 -22.59 -13.77
CA ALA A 204 -0.36 -21.83 -14.52
C ALA A 204 0.98 -21.71 -13.78
N ILE A 205 0.95 -21.67 -12.44
CA ILE A 205 2.15 -21.66 -11.58
C ILE A 205 2.76 -23.08 -11.51
N GLU A 206 1.94 -24.11 -11.32
CA GLU A 206 2.36 -25.52 -11.32
C GLU A 206 3.05 -25.89 -12.64
N ALA A 207 2.46 -25.51 -13.78
CA ALA A 207 3.06 -25.74 -15.10
C ALA A 207 4.42 -25.04 -15.25
N ARG A 208 4.58 -23.82 -14.71
CA ARG A 208 5.87 -23.10 -14.69
C ARG A 208 6.93 -23.80 -13.84
N MET A 209 6.52 -24.49 -12.78
CA MET A 209 7.39 -25.35 -11.97
C MET A 209 7.58 -26.76 -12.55
N ALA A 210 7.09 -27.02 -13.77
CA ALA A 210 7.08 -28.32 -14.43
C ALA A 210 6.32 -29.43 -13.67
N TRP A 211 5.31 -29.04 -12.88
CA TRP A 211 4.43 -29.97 -12.16
C TRP A 211 3.22 -30.35 -13.01
N ARG A 212 2.61 -31.50 -12.70
CA ARG A 212 1.26 -31.82 -13.16
C ARG A 212 0.25 -31.03 -12.32
N PRO A 213 -0.92 -30.64 -12.88
CA PRO A 213 -1.97 -30.00 -12.09
C PRO A 213 -2.31 -30.82 -10.84
N GLN A 214 -2.31 -30.18 -9.67
CA GLN A 214 -2.52 -30.86 -8.37
C GLN A 214 -3.99 -30.76 -7.91
N ARG A 215 -4.94 -31.07 -8.81
CA ARG A 215 -6.39 -30.93 -8.56
C ARG A 215 -6.93 -31.90 -7.50
N GLU A 216 -6.17 -32.96 -7.21
CA GLU A 216 -6.48 -33.95 -6.19
C GLU A 216 -6.32 -33.43 -4.76
N LEU A 217 -5.57 -32.34 -4.57
CA LEU A 217 -5.35 -31.74 -3.26
C LEU A 217 -6.46 -30.74 -2.92
N PRO A 218 -6.92 -30.68 -1.66
CA PRO A 218 -7.72 -29.57 -1.18
C PRO A 218 -7.04 -28.23 -1.46
N LEU A 219 -7.80 -27.19 -1.80
CA LEU A 219 -7.24 -25.91 -2.26
C LEU A 219 -6.22 -25.28 -1.31
N VAL A 220 -6.50 -25.31 -0.02
CA VAL A 220 -5.59 -24.77 1.00
C VAL A 220 -4.27 -25.53 0.99
N GLU A 221 -4.30 -26.86 0.97
CA GLU A 221 -3.10 -27.69 0.91
C GLU A 221 -2.34 -27.48 -0.39
N ARG A 222 -3.05 -27.36 -1.51
CA ARG A 222 -2.48 -27.06 -2.83
C ARG A 222 -1.76 -25.71 -2.83
N ALA A 223 -2.38 -24.66 -2.31
CA ALA A 223 -1.80 -23.32 -2.21
C ALA A 223 -0.56 -23.31 -1.30
N LEU A 224 -0.62 -23.98 -0.14
CA LEU A 224 0.52 -24.11 0.77
C LEU A 224 1.68 -24.90 0.13
N LYS A 225 1.37 -25.96 -0.63
CA LYS A 225 2.37 -26.75 -1.37
C LYS A 225 3.07 -25.91 -2.44
N VAL A 226 2.31 -25.14 -3.23
CA VAL A 226 2.86 -24.22 -4.24
C VAL A 226 3.73 -23.14 -3.58
N GLY A 227 3.22 -22.47 -2.53
CA GLY A 227 3.98 -21.44 -1.82
C GLY A 227 5.27 -21.97 -1.18
N SER A 228 5.23 -23.16 -0.59
CA SER A 228 6.42 -23.79 0.00
C SER A 228 7.47 -24.15 -1.05
N ALA A 229 7.05 -24.56 -2.25
CA ALA A 229 7.97 -24.83 -3.36
C ALA A 229 8.57 -23.54 -3.94
N MET A 230 7.78 -22.49 -4.13
CA MET A 230 8.28 -21.18 -4.54
C MET A 230 9.31 -20.63 -3.55
N LEU A 231 9.04 -20.75 -2.25
CA LEU A 231 10.00 -20.38 -1.20
C LEU A 231 11.27 -21.23 -1.26
N ALA A 232 11.14 -22.54 -1.46
CA ALA A 232 12.29 -23.45 -1.57
C ALA A 232 13.20 -23.11 -2.76
N LEU A 233 12.65 -22.68 -3.90
CA LEU A 233 13.45 -22.21 -5.03
C LEU A 233 14.32 -21.01 -4.66
N LYS A 234 13.76 -20.05 -3.91
CA LYS A 234 14.52 -18.89 -3.41
C LYS A 234 15.51 -19.28 -2.32
N GLU A 235 15.17 -20.23 -1.46
CA GLU A 235 16.13 -20.76 -0.48
C GLU A 235 17.33 -21.44 -1.15
N ILE A 236 17.12 -22.23 -2.21
CA ILE A 236 18.23 -22.82 -2.98
C ILE A 236 19.09 -21.73 -3.61
N GLU A 237 18.49 -20.67 -4.15
CA GLU A 237 19.22 -19.54 -4.73
C GLU A 237 20.13 -18.82 -3.71
N TYR A 238 19.64 -18.56 -2.49
CA TYR A 238 20.34 -17.71 -1.50
C TYR A 238 21.07 -18.47 -0.37
N PHE A 239 20.69 -19.73 -0.10
CA PHE A 239 21.32 -20.61 0.89
C PHE A 239 22.03 -21.83 0.26
N GLY A 240 21.75 -22.15 -1.01
CA GLY A 240 22.26 -23.37 -1.66
C GLY A 240 21.41 -24.62 -1.41
N GLU A 241 20.45 -24.58 -0.49
CA GLU A 241 19.56 -25.70 -0.16
C GLU A 241 18.19 -25.22 0.37
N ALA A 242 17.17 -26.04 0.19
CA ALA A 242 15.85 -25.80 0.76
C ALA A 242 15.87 -25.91 2.28
N GLN A 243 15.22 -24.98 2.97
CA GLN A 243 15.23 -24.91 4.43
C GLN A 243 14.08 -25.71 5.05
N ARG A 244 14.27 -26.18 6.28
CA ARG A 244 13.28 -26.96 7.05
C ARG A 244 12.52 -26.09 8.06
N GLY A 245 11.38 -26.55 8.54
CA GLY A 245 10.57 -25.88 9.56
C GLY A 245 9.34 -25.18 8.99
N ALA A 246 8.66 -24.40 9.84
CA ALA A 246 7.43 -23.72 9.45
C ALA A 246 7.71 -22.65 8.38
N VAL A 247 6.74 -22.42 7.48
CA VAL A 247 6.89 -21.44 6.38
C VAL A 247 7.22 -20.04 6.90
N GLY A 248 6.59 -19.60 8.00
CA GLY A 248 6.87 -18.29 8.59
C GLY A 248 8.33 -18.14 9.03
N GLU A 249 8.88 -19.12 9.74
CA GLU A 249 10.29 -19.10 10.18
C GLU A 249 11.26 -19.14 9.00
N ARG A 250 10.93 -19.92 7.97
CA ARG A 250 11.71 -20.00 6.73
C ARG A 250 11.75 -18.66 6.01
N VAL A 251 10.61 -17.98 5.90
CA VAL A 251 10.48 -16.62 5.35
C VAL A 251 11.33 -15.63 6.15
N GLU A 252 11.24 -15.64 7.48
CA GLU A 252 12.03 -14.74 8.34
C GLU A 252 13.54 -14.95 8.17
N ARG A 253 14.00 -16.21 8.13
CA ARG A 253 15.42 -16.53 7.88
C ARG A 253 15.88 -16.03 6.51
N LEU A 254 15.07 -16.22 5.46
CA LEU A 254 15.41 -15.72 4.12
C LEU A 254 15.44 -14.20 4.08
N VAL A 255 14.49 -13.52 4.73
CA VAL A 255 14.50 -12.05 4.86
C VAL A 255 15.78 -11.57 5.55
N ASP A 256 16.17 -12.20 6.65
CA ASP A 256 17.40 -11.81 7.38
C ASP A 256 18.66 -12.15 6.57
N ARG A 257 18.68 -13.24 5.80
CA ARG A 257 19.76 -13.56 4.85
C ARG A 257 19.96 -12.48 3.80
N LEU A 258 18.88 -11.88 3.32
CA LEU A 258 18.89 -10.80 2.33
C LEU A 258 19.28 -9.45 2.97
N LEU A 259 18.74 -9.12 4.14
CA LEU A 259 18.83 -7.77 4.69
C LEU A 259 20.01 -7.54 5.65
N CYS A 260 20.36 -8.51 6.50
CA CYS A 260 21.40 -8.29 7.53
C CYS A 260 22.76 -7.88 6.92
N PRO A 261 23.27 -8.51 5.83
CA PRO A 261 24.51 -8.06 5.21
C PRO A 261 24.46 -6.61 4.70
N LEU A 262 23.29 -6.19 4.19
CA LEU A 262 23.07 -4.83 3.72
C LEU A 262 22.99 -3.85 4.89
N GLU A 263 22.41 -4.25 6.01
CA GLU A 263 22.34 -3.42 7.22
C GLU A 263 23.71 -3.23 7.86
N ASP A 264 24.54 -4.26 7.89
CA ASP A 264 25.92 -4.17 8.36
C ASP A 264 26.73 -3.19 7.48
N GLU A 265 26.53 -3.22 6.15
CA GLU A 265 27.22 -2.33 5.21
C GLU A 265 26.68 -0.88 5.24
N TRP A 266 25.35 -0.70 5.21
CA TRP A 266 24.71 0.61 4.95
C TRP A 266 24.16 1.32 6.18
N ALA A 267 23.97 0.58 7.28
CA ALA A 267 23.22 1.07 8.43
C ALA A 267 23.96 0.88 9.76
N GLN A 268 25.18 0.32 9.78
CA GLN A 268 25.89 -0.01 11.03
C GLN A 268 25.15 -1.06 11.89
N GLY A 269 24.51 -2.02 11.21
CA GLY A 269 23.89 -3.18 11.82
C GLY A 269 22.36 -3.16 11.81
N ARG A 270 21.79 -4.27 12.30
CA ARG A 270 20.34 -4.53 12.24
C ARG A 270 19.54 -3.48 13.02
N HIS A 271 18.57 -2.89 12.34
CA HIS A 271 17.64 -1.93 12.95
C HIS A 271 16.36 -2.62 13.44
N ALA A 272 15.81 -2.13 14.55
CA ALA A 272 14.51 -2.55 15.05
C ALA A 272 13.37 -2.05 14.14
N GLY A 273 12.34 -2.89 13.97
CA GLY A 273 11.13 -2.58 13.22
C GLY A 273 10.81 -3.58 12.11
N GLY A 274 9.65 -3.42 11.48
CA GLY A 274 9.20 -4.31 10.39
C GLY A 274 10.05 -4.20 9.13
N VAL A 275 10.02 -5.25 8.30
CA VAL A 275 10.82 -5.39 7.07
C VAL A 275 10.69 -4.18 6.14
N VAL A 276 9.48 -3.64 5.96
CA VAL A 276 9.24 -2.46 5.11
C VAL A 276 10.03 -1.24 5.58
N ARG A 277 10.16 -1.04 6.90
CA ARG A 277 10.95 0.06 7.49
C ARG A 277 12.44 -0.14 7.26
N ARG A 278 12.94 -1.38 7.47
CA ARG A 278 14.34 -1.77 7.21
C ARG A 278 14.71 -1.50 5.74
N VAL A 279 13.92 -2.02 4.80
CA VAL A 279 14.10 -1.82 3.36
C VAL A 279 14.10 -0.35 2.97
N LYS A 280 13.19 0.46 3.53
CA LYS A 280 13.15 1.91 3.22
C LYS A 280 14.41 2.64 3.70
N GLY A 281 14.93 2.29 4.88
CA GLY A 281 16.16 2.86 5.41
C GLY A 281 17.35 2.55 4.50
N LEU A 282 17.52 1.28 4.14
CA LEU A 282 18.58 0.81 3.24
C LEU A 282 18.49 1.45 1.84
N ARG A 283 17.30 1.44 1.22
CA ARG A 283 17.10 2.08 -0.10
C ARG A 283 17.50 3.55 -0.08
N LYS A 284 17.15 4.29 0.98
CA LYS A 284 17.52 5.69 1.12
C LYS A 284 19.04 5.87 1.16
N ALA A 285 19.75 5.01 1.90
CA ALA A 285 21.20 5.10 2.03
C ALA A 285 21.91 4.76 0.71
N ILE A 286 21.53 3.63 0.09
CA ILE A 286 22.11 3.16 -1.18
C ILE A 286 21.88 4.17 -2.31
N LEU A 287 20.65 4.66 -2.48
CA LEU A 287 20.31 5.56 -3.57
C LEU A 287 20.91 6.96 -3.41
N ALA A 288 21.13 7.41 -2.18
CA ALA A 288 21.82 8.68 -1.92
C ALA A 288 23.27 8.65 -2.43
N GLU A 289 23.97 7.52 -2.25
CA GLU A 289 25.33 7.36 -2.78
C GLU A 289 25.35 7.16 -4.29
N MET A 290 24.41 6.36 -4.85
CA MET A 290 24.29 6.19 -6.29
C MET A 290 24.05 7.50 -7.05
N ALA A 291 23.31 8.45 -6.45
CA ALA A 291 23.07 9.76 -7.05
C ALA A 291 24.28 10.72 -6.93
N GLY A 292 25.19 10.46 -5.98
CA GLY A 292 26.31 11.35 -5.64
C GLY A 292 27.62 11.03 -6.36
N CYS A 293 27.74 9.86 -7.00
CA CYS A 293 29.01 9.37 -7.53
C CYS A 293 28.89 8.80 -8.95
N ASN A 294 29.94 8.97 -9.75
CA ASN A 294 30.13 8.14 -10.96
C ASN A 294 30.64 6.77 -10.51
N LEU A 295 29.75 5.79 -10.43
CA LEU A 295 30.07 4.42 -10.09
C LEU A 295 30.69 3.69 -11.30
N SER A 296 31.55 2.71 -11.05
CA SER A 296 31.93 1.75 -12.10
C SER A 296 30.74 0.86 -12.45
N GLU A 297 30.73 0.27 -13.64
CA GLU A 297 29.66 -0.66 -14.07
C GLU A 297 29.48 -1.81 -13.08
N ALA A 298 30.58 -2.42 -12.62
CA ALA A 298 30.54 -3.51 -11.64
C ALA A 298 29.90 -3.08 -10.30
N GLU A 299 30.14 -1.83 -9.87
CA GLU A 299 29.54 -1.32 -8.64
C GLU A 299 28.06 -0.96 -8.87
N GLN A 300 27.71 -0.44 -10.04
CA GLN A 300 26.31 -0.22 -10.40
C GLN A 300 25.51 -1.54 -10.39
N ASP A 301 26.01 -2.58 -11.04
CA ASP A 301 25.38 -3.91 -11.09
C ASP A 301 25.20 -4.48 -9.67
N ARG A 302 26.23 -4.34 -8.83
CA ARG A 302 26.17 -4.76 -7.42
C ARG A 302 25.07 -4.03 -6.65
N ARG A 303 24.94 -2.71 -6.83
CA ARG A 303 23.88 -1.91 -6.18
C ARG A 303 22.49 -2.29 -6.69
N GLU A 304 22.35 -2.53 -7.99
CA GLU A 304 21.11 -3.03 -8.57
C GLU A 304 20.71 -4.39 -7.99
N GLN A 305 21.66 -5.30 -7.77
CA GLN A 305 21.40 -6.56 -7.08
C GLN A 305 20.95 -6.34 -5.62
N GLN A 306 21.59 -5.43 -4.88
CA GLN A 306 21.14 -5.10 -3.51
C GLN A 306 19.71 -4.52 -3.50
N LEU A 307 19.35 -3.68 -4.48
CA LEU A 307 17.99 -3.18 -4.64
C LEU A 307 16.99 -4.32 -4.94
N ALA A 308 17.40 -5.32 -5.73
CA ALA A 308 16.60 -6.51 -6.03
C ALA A 308 16.39 -7.37 -4.77
N ASP A 309 17.45 -7.63 -3.99
CA ASP A 309 17.39 -8.40 -2.74
C ASP A 309 16.46 -7.73 -1.71
N MET A 310 16.53 -6.40 -1.59
CA MET A 310 15.60 -5.63 -0.76
C MET A 310 14.14 -5.72 -1.25
N THR A 311 13.94 -5.75 -2.55
CA THR A 311 12.60 -5.91 -3.14
C THR A 311 12.04 -7.29 -2.83
N LEU A 312 12.86 -8.34 -2.97
CA LEU A 312 12.50 -9.70 -2.60
C LEU A 312 12.18 -9.82 -1.10
N ALA A 313 13.02 -9.25 -0.23
CA ALA A 313 12.77 -9.27 1.21
C ALA A 313 11.44 -8.60 1.56
N GLN A 314 11.10 -7.49 0.89
CA GLN A 314 9.80 -6.83 1.06
C GLN A 314 8.63 -7.69 0.55
N GLN A 315 8.77 -8.33 -0.62
CA GLN A 315 7.75 -9.27 -1.14
C GLN A 315 7.51 -10.42 -0.16
N LEU A 316 8.57 -11.02 0.37
CA LEU A 316 8.50 -12.11 1.35
C LEU A 316 7.76 -11.68 2.62
N ALA A 317 8.01 -10.47 3.11
CA ALA A 317 7.37 -9.93 4.32
C ALA A 317 5.84 -9.78 4.21
N PHE A 318 5.32 -9.70 2.98
CA PHE A 318 3.87 -9.61 2.78
C PHE A 318 3.17 -10.96 2.89
N TYR A 319 3.87 -12.11 3.01
CA TYR A 319 3.29 -13.42 3.37
C TYR A 319 3.36 -13.62 4.89
N PRO A 320 2.41 -13.07 5.69
CA PRO A 320 2.55 -13.10 7.13
C PRO A 320 2.33 -14.53 7.67
N ALA A 321 3.06 -14.88 8.73
CA ALA A 321 2.91 -16.16 9.39
C ALA A 321 1.45 -16.38 9.87
N GLY A 322 0.98 -17.63 9.78
CA GLY A 322 -0.37 -18.03 10.20
C GLY A 322 -1.49 -17.35 9.40
N TYR A 323 -1.27 -16.91 8.16
CA TYR A 323 -2.35 -16.29 7.36
C TYR A 323 -3.49 -17.27 7.05
N PHE A 324 -3.17 -18.55 6.99
CA PHE A 324 -4.10 -19.65 6.74
C PHE A 324 -4.69 -20.27 8.02
N GLU A 325 -4.34 -19.75 9.21
CA GLU A 325 -4.76 -20.35 10.48
C GLU A 325 -5.87 -19.53 11.18
N PRO A 326 -6.83 -20.19 11.87
CA PRO A 326 -7.08 -21.64 11.87
C PRO A 326 -7.65 -22.15 10.54
N GLU A 327 -8.49 -21.36 9.87
CA GLU A 327 -8.92 -21.55 8.49
C GLU A 327 -8.91 -20.19 7.76
N PRO A 328 -8.41 -20.12 6.51
CA PRO A 328 -8.39 -18.88 5.75
C PRO A 328 -9.80 -18.51 5.23
N THR A 329 -10.09 -17.22 5.16
CA THR A 329 -11.23 -16.77 4.36
C THR A 329 -10.91 -16.87 2.86
N ALA A 330 -11.94 -16.85 2.00
CA ALA A 330 -11.77 -16.82 0.55
C ALA A 330 -10.83 -15.69 0.11
N GLU A 331 -10.90 -14.51 0.75
CA GLU A 331 -10.01 -13.39 0.46
C GLU A 331 -8.55 -13.70 0.78
N ARG A 332 -8.25 -14.35 1.91
CA ARG A 332 -6.87 -14.69 2.27
C ARG A 332 -6.25 -15.67 1.27
N ILE A 333 -7.05 -16.64 0.81
CA ILE A 333 -6.61 -17.57 -0.25
C ILE A 333 -6.36 -16.79 -1.54
N LEU A 334 -7.34 -15.98 -1.96
CA LEU A 334 -7.26 -15.20 -3.20
C LEU A 334 -6.04 -14.27 -3.20
N GLU A 335 -5.84 -13.52 -2.13
CA GLU A 335 -4.72 -12.59 -1.96
C GLU A 335 -3.38 -13.31 -2.01
N THR A 336 -3.29 -14.49 -1.42
CA THR A 336 -2.06 -15.30 -1.45
C THR A 336 -1.77 -15.80 -2.87
N VAL A 337 -2.77 -16.31 -3.58
CA VAL A 337 -2.60 -16.82 -4.95
C VAL A 337 -2.33 -15.67 -5.94
N GLU A 338 -3.01 -14.53 -5.81
CA GLU A 338 -2.74 -13.33 -6.60
C GLU A 338 -1.27 -12.89 -6.44
N ARG A 339 -0.72 -13.01 -5.23
CA ARG A 339 0.68 -12.69 -4.96
C ARG A 339 1.64 -13.71 -5.53
N PHE A 340 1.32 -15.01 -5.50
CA PHE A 340 2.12 -16.01 -6.20
C PHE A 340 2.18 -15.71 -7.71
N GLU A 341 1.06 -15.30 -8.30
CA GLU A 341 0.99 -14.93 -9.71
C GLU A 341 1.81 -13.65 -10.00
N GLU A 342 1.69 -12.63 -9.16
CA GLU A 342 2.44 -11.38 -9.30
C GLU A 342 3.94 -11.61 -9.15
N ASP A 343 4.36 -12.41 -8.16
CA ASP A 343 5.77 -12.75 -7.93
C ASP A 343 6.37 -13.59 -9.08
N THR A 344 5.55 -14.32 -9.84
CA THR A 344 6.01 -15.13 -10.99
C THR A 344 5.84 -14.46 -12.35
N THR A 345 4.98 -13.45 -12.48
CA THR A 345 4.63 -12.87 -13.79
C THR A 345 4.62 -11.33 -13.83
N ASP A 346 4.92 -10.66 -12.72
CA ASP A 346 4.80 -9.20 -12.54
C ASP A 346 3.36 -8.66 -12.72
N VAL A 347 2.36 -9.54 -12.88
CA VAL A 347 0.93 -9.19 -13.03
C VAL A 347 0.05 -10.16 -12.26
N ALA A 348 -1.13 -9.71 -11.83
CA ALA A 348 -2.16 -10.57 -11.25
C ALA A 348 -3.45 -10.45 -12.07
N ARG A 349 -4.14 -11.56 -12.28
CA ARG A 349 -5.44 -11.59 -12.95
C ARG A 349 -6.48 -10.83 -12.12
N VAL A 350 -7.49 -10.32 -12.82
CA VAL A 350 -8.61 -9.63 -12.19
C VAL A 350 -9.66 -10.67 -11.80
N HIS A 351 -9.94 -10.76 -10.50
CA HIS A 351 -10.98 -11.62 -9.96
C HIS A 351 -12.25 -10.82 -9.66
N ALA A 352 -13.41 -11.38 -9.97
CA ALA A 352 -14.71 -10.75 -9.82
C ALA A 352 -15.78 -11.80 -9.48
N PRO A 353 -16.90 -11.41 -8.84
CA PRO A 353 -17.19 -10.08 -8.31
C PRO A 353 -16.53 -9.81 -6.96
N MET A 354 -15.99 -8.61 -6.78
CA MET A 354 -15.57 -8.08 -5.49
C MET A 354 -16.50 -6.95 -5.03
N ARG A 355 -16.69 -6.84 -3.71
CA ARG A 355 -17.25 -5.64 -3.07
C ARG A 355 -16.23 -5.02 -2.12
N ALA A 356 -16.17 -3.70 -2.08
CA ALA A 356 -15.35 -2.96 -1.12
C ALA A 356 -16.25 -2.26 -0.09
N VAL A 357 -15.84 -2.31 1.17
CA VAL A 357 -16.45 -1.57 2.27
C VAL A 357 -15.41 -0.57 2.77
N VAL A 358 -15.83 0.69 2.90
CA VAL A 358 -15.01 1.81 3.35
C VAL A 358 -15.60 2.35 4.64
N ASP A 359 -14.95 2.05 5.76
CA ASP A 359 -15.32 2.54 7.08
C ASP A 359 -14.52 3.79 7.44
N VAL A 360 -15.22 4.88 7.72
CA VAL A 360 -14.64 6.17 8.13
C VAL A 360 -14.56 6.24 9.65
N GLY A 361 -13.35 6.36 10.18
CA GLY A 361 -13.07 6.54 11.61
C GLY A 361 -13.35 7.95 12.13
N GLU A 362 -13.32 8.09 13.45
CA GLU A 362 -13.48 9.37 14.13
C GLU A 362 -12.33 10.32 13.78
N ALA A 363 -12.63 11.62 13.70
CA ALA A 363 -11.63 12.63 13.43
C ALA A 363 -10.62 12.72 14.58
N ILE A 364 -9.33 12.62 14.25
CA ILE A 364 -8.24 12.82 15.21
C ILE A 364 -7.65 14.21 14.95
N GLU A 365 -7.88 15.14 15.86
CA GLU A 365 -7.29 16.49 15.78
C GLU A 365 -5.77 16.43 15.95
N VAL A 366 -5.06 17.17 15.10
CA VAL A 366 -3.60 17.23 15.11
C VAL A 366 -3.14 18.51 15.81
N SER A 367 -2.46 18.35 16.94
CA SER A 367 -1.83 19.48 17.64
C SER A 367 -0.70 20.09 16.80
N PRO A 368 -0.56 21.43 16.73
CA PRO A 368 0.56 22.09 16.07
C PRO A 368 1.93 21.80 16.71
N GLU A 369 1.97 21.52 18.00
CA GLU A 369 3.20 21.28 18.78
C GLU A 369 3.69 19.85 18.60
N GLU A 370 5.00 19.60 18.59
CA GLU A 370 5.54 18.23 18.53
C GLU A 370 5.33 17.47 19.85
N GLN A 371 4.71 16.30 19.74
CA GLN A 371 4.52 15.35 20.83
C GLN A 371 5.13 14.04 20.35
N ARG A 372 6.37 13.74 20.77
CA ARG A 372 7.02 12.46 20.49
C ARG A 372 7.03 11.63 21.75
N GLU A 373 6.42 10.46 21.68
CA GLU A 373 6.48 9.45 22.72
C GLU A 373 7.43 8.33 22.30
N ALA A 374 7.80 7.46 23.24
CA ALA A 374 8.71 6.34 22.97
C ALA A 374 8.20 5.40 21.86
N ASP A 375 6.87 5.28 21.70
CA ASP A 375 6.20 4.37 20.77
C ASP A 375 5.86 4.98 19.39
N GLY A 376 6.26 6.23 19.15
CA GLY A 376 6.04 6.98 17.91
C GLY A 376 5.12 8.18 18.07
N ASP A 377 4.59 8.69 16.94
CA ASP A 377 3.66 9.83 16.95
C ASP A 377 2.28 9.42 17.53
N PRO A 378 1.79 10.06 18.63
CA PRO A 378 0.53 9.70 19.28
C PRO A 378 -0.69 9.75 18.36
N VAL A 379 -0.68 10.63 17.36
CA VAL A 379 -1.76 10.70 16.35
C VAL A 379 -1.76 9.44 15.50
N MET A 380 -0.58 8.96 15.09
CA MET A 380 -0.47 7.75 14.27
C MET A 380 -0.78 6.48 15.06
N VAL A 381 -0.51 6.46 16.37
CA VAL A 381 -0.95 5.38 17.27
C VAL A 381 -2.47 5.30 17.26
N LYS A 382 -3.17 6.43 17.50
CA LYS A 382 -4.65 6.49 17.45
C LYS A 382 -5.22 6.11 16.09
N VAL A 383 -4.57 6.53 14.99
CA VAL A 383 -4.96 6.13 13.63
C VAL A 383 -4.88 4.61 13.49
N ARG A 384 -3.76 4.00 13.92
CA ARG A 384 -3.55 2.56 13.86
C ARG A 384 -4.58 1.79 14.68
N GLU A 385 -4.87 2.23 15.90
CA GLU A 385 -5.84 1.60 16.80
C GLU A 385 -7.25 1.63 16.22
N GLN A 386 -7.71 2.78 15.72
CA GLN A 386 -9.03 2.88 15.08
C GLN A 386 -9.12 2.01 13.82
N MET A 387 -8.09 1.99 12.97
CA MET A 387 -8.07 1.13 11.78
C MET A 387 -8.11 -0.36 12.15
N LYS A 388 -7.33 -0.78 13.14
CA LYS A 388 -7.36 -2.17 13.64
C LYS A 388 -8.74 -2.55 14.18
N ALA A 389 -9.38 -1.66 14.94
CA ALA A 389 -10.72 -1.90 15.46
C ALA A 389 -11.77 -2.01 14.34
N MET A 390 -11.72 -1.13 13.33
CA MET A 390 -12.63 -1.19 12.17
C MET A 390 -12.41 -2.45 11.33
N LEU A 391 -11.16 -2.82 11.05
CA LEU A 391 -10.84 -4.06 10.33
C LEU A 391 -11.28 -5.30 11.11
N ALA A 392 -11.06 -5.34 12.43
CA ALA A 392 -11.53 -6.42 13.28
C ALA A 392 -13.06 -6.53 13.31
N ALA A 393 -13.78 -5.40 13.38
CA ALA A 393 -15.23 -5.39 13.31
C ALA A 393 -15.74 -5.88 11.95
N SER A 394 -15.04 -5.56 10.86
CA SER A 394 -15.41 -6.02 9.51
C SER A 394 -15.26 -7.54 9.32
N LEU A 395 -14.40 -8.21 10.10
CA LEU A 395 -14.26 -9.67 10.06
C LEU A 395 -15.51 -10.40 10.58
N ALA A 396 -16.30 -9.76 11.44
CA ALA A 396 -17.56 -10.29 11.92
C ALA A 396 -18.69 -10.20 10.86
N GLU A 397 -18.46 -9.47 9.75
CA GLU A 397 -19.40 -9.40 8.64
C GLU A 397 -19.30 -10.66 7.79
N VAL A 398 -20.08 -11.65 8.21
CA VAL A 398 -20.23 -12.96 7.55
C VAL A 398 -20.50 -12.78 6.06
N HIS A 399 -19.80 -13.59 5.26
CA HIS A 399 -20.16 -13.91 3.88
C HIS A 399 -21.58 -14.48 3.83
N PRO A 400 -22.58 -13.80 3.25
CA PRO A 400 -23.93 -14.34 3.16
C PRO A 400 -24.03 -15.67 2.40
N SER A 401 -22.96 -16.09 1.70
CA SER A 401 -22.90 -17.28 0.86
C SER A 401 -21.87 -18.35 1.29
N ALA A 402 -21.11 -18.16 2.38
CA ALA A 402 -20.09 -19.14 2.77
C ALA A 402 -20.68 -20.31 3.57
N THR A 403 -21.63 -21.03 2.97
CA THR A 403 -21.68 -22.48 3.14
C THR A 403 -20.66 -23.06 2.17
N MET A 404 -19.40 -23.14 2.58
CA MET A 404 -18.47 -24.09 1.94
C MET A 404 -19.05 -25.48 2.21
N LYS A 405 -19.42 -26.18 1.13
CA LYS A 405 -19.81 -27.59 1.16
C LYS A 405 -18.59 -28.48 1.12
#